data_AF-A0A9R0W2N3-F1
#
_entry.id   AF-A0A9R0W2N3-F1
#
_cell.length_a   1.000
_cell.length_b   1.000
_cell.length_c   1.000
_cell.angle_alpha   90.00
_cell.angle_beta   90.00
_cell.angle_gamma   90.00
#
_symmetry.space_group_name_H-M   'P 1'
#
loop_
_entity.id
_entity.type
_entity.pdbx_description
1 polymer ?
#
loop_
_entity_poly.entity_id
_entity_poly.type
_entity_poly.pdbx_seq_one_letter_code
_entity_poly.pdbx_strand_id
1 'polypeptide(L)'
;MTSWIKWLHAEEDHGPLLPHITRFRLHNCPSLEEVPYLSFISSLSELDISACGDFVKALPQHLQLLACLKKLSMSYCDHPVLFSGHQLKSLEYLYLRKCGGLRLIDGLHCFPSLRKVNVYGCPNILAEFSDNSSRQDEQGVLHLTNLETDVSLINRNSFLSSVRDLCISYLEAFSFTPEQEEWFQQLISVEKIEFFHCRFLHGRLPSTLGRLVSLKRLHFTMTLPVSLNGLVPLNLQELIMDGFNMENNFKPGGSDWPNISHVPYIRLNGKTVQNLSINAASSSSNHQI
;
A
#
# COMPACT_ATOMS: atom_id res chain seq x y z
N MET A 1 -13.91 12.01 25.43
CA MET A 1 -15.08 11.21 25.82
C MET A 1 -14.58 9.84 26.27
N THR A 2 -14.21 9.67 27.54
CA THR A 2 -13.46 8.49 28.02
C THR A 2 -14.31 7.45 28.75
N SER A 3 -15.63 7.65 28.87
CA SER A 3 -16.52 6.83 29.70
C SER A 3 -17.69 6.19 28.94
N TRP A 4 -17.70 6.26 27.61
CA TRP A 4 -18.76 5.63 26.81
C TRP A 4 -18.53 4.13 26.69
N ILE A 5 -19.38 3.35 27.37
CA ILE A 5 -19.31 1.89 27.41
C ILE A 5 -20.28 1.28 26.41
N LYS A 6 -21.54 1.73 26.41
CA LYS A 6 -22.59 1.27 25.50
C LYS A 6 -23.31 2.45 24.86
N TRP A 7 -23.66 2.31 23.59
CA TRP A 7 -24.59 3.21 22.92
C TRP A 7 -26.03 2.71 23.16
N LEU A 8 -26.53 2.89 24.39
CA LEU A 8 -27.90 2.52 24.78
C LEU A 8 -28.93 3.52 24.18
N HIS A 9 -30.14 3.02 23.88
CA HIS A 9 -31.34 3.71 23.34
C HIS A 9 -31.57 3.71 21.82
N ALA A 10 -30.77 3.01 21.02
CA ALA A 10 -30.98 2.96 19.57
C ALA A 10 -31.93 1.84 19.10
N GLU A 11 -32.31 0.90 19.97
CA GLU A 11 -32.89 -0.39 19.52
C GLU A 11 -34.37 -0.58 19.85
N GLU A 12 -34.99 0.29 20.65
CA GLU A 12 -36.29 -0.05 21.25
C GLU A 12 -37.56 0.46 20.55
N ASP A 13 -37.54 1.33 19.52
CA ASP A 13 -38.85 1.68 18.87
C ASP A 13 -38.87 2.39 17.50
N HIS A 14 -37.73 2.69 16.85
CA HIS A 14 -37.73 3.61 15.68
C HIS A 14 -36.83 3.18 14.51
N GLY A 15 -37.20 2.12 13.77
CA GLY A 15 -36.70 1.85 12.40
C GLY A 15 -35.16 1.89 12.20
N PRO A 16 -34.64 1.94 10.96
CA PRO A 16 -33.25 2.31 10.75
C PRO A 16 -33.10 3.76 11.18
N LEU A 17 -32.47 4.01 12.34
CA LEU A 17 -32.39 5.35 12.92
C LEU A 17 -31.67 6.37 12.04
N LEU A 18 -30.82 5.91 11.12
CA LEU A 18 -29.88 6.76 10.39
C LEU A 18 -29.69 6.30 8.93
N PRO A 19 -30.77 6.20 8.12
CA PRO A 19 -30.74 5.59 6.79
C PRO A 19 -29.93 6.40 5.77
N HIS A 20 -29.64 7.67 6.08
CA HIS A 20 -28.88 8.58 5.22
C HIS A 20 -27.44 8.80 5.69
N ILE A 21 -27.00 8.16 6.78
CA ILE A 21 -25.59 8.27 7.18
C ILE A 21 -24.73 7.52 6.16
N THR A 22 -23.81 8.27 5.56
CA THR A 22 -22.84 7.76 4.59
C THR A 22 -21.43 7.68 5.18
N ARG A 23 -21.17 8.37 6.30
CA ARG A 23 -19.86 8.39 6.98
C ARG A 23 -20.04 8.25 8.48
N PHE A 24 -19.33 7.30 9.07
CA PHE A 24 -19.36 7.05 10.51
C PHE A 24 -17.93 7.02 11.05
N ARG A 25 -17.67 7.82 12.09
CA ARG A 25 -16.33 7.99 12.66
C ARG A 25 -16.36 7.81 14.17
N LEU A 26 -15.49 6.95 14.69
CA LEU A 26 -15.32 6.69 16.11
C LEU A 26 -13.85 6.83 16.47
N HIS A 27 -13.51 7.87 17.25
CA HIS A 27 -12.12 8.16 17.62
C HIS A 27 -12.00 8.29 19.14
N ASN A 28 -10.95 7.68 19.71
CA ASN A 28 -10.60 7.76 21.13
C ASN A 28 -11.75 7.34 22.07
N CYS A 29 -12.37 6.20 21.76
CA CYS A 29 -13.41 5.57 22.58
C CYS A 29 -12.91 4.25 23.19
N PRO A 30 -11.96 4.29 24.16
CA PRO A 30 -11.27 3.10 24.64
C PRO A 30 -12.13 2.16 25.49
N SER A 31 -13.23 2.66 26.06
CA SER A 31 -14.17 1.87 26.87
C SER A 31 -15.37 1.37 26.09
N LEU A 32 -15.47 1.68 24.80
CA LEU A 32 -16.63 1.33 23.98
C LEU A 32 -16.65 -0.18 23.74
N GLU A 33 -17.67 -0.85 24.26
CA GLU A 33 -17.89 -2.29 24.12
C GLU A 33 -18.91 -2.58 23.01
N GLU A 34 -19.95 -1.75 22.88
CA GLU A 34 -21.07 -1.98 21.97
C GLU A 34 -21.49 -0.69 21.23
N VAL A 35 -21.84 -0.85 19.95
CA VAL A 35 -22.55 0.16 19.15
C VAL A 35 -23.87 -0.44 18.64
N PRO A 36 -24.88 0.37 18.29
CA PRO A 36 -26.11 -0.09 17.67
C PRO A 36 -25.75 -0.83 16.40
N TYR A 37 -26.53 -1.86 16.07
CA TYR A 37 -26.25 -2.67 14.89
C TYR A 37 -26.03 -1.78 13.66
N LEU A 38 -24.80 -1.83 13.11
CA LEU A 38 -24.46 -1.07 11.90
C LEU A 38 -25.32 -1.48 10.68
N SER A 39 -26.07 -2.59 10.77
CA SER A 39 -27.09 -2.96 9.78
C SER A 39 -28.19 -1.91 9.62
N PHE A 40 -28.44 -1.08 10.62
CA PHE A 40 -29.36 0.05 10.54
C PHE A 40 -28.80 1.23 9.72
N ILE A 41 -27.53 1.17 9.32
CA ILE A 41 -26.83 2.18 8.51
C ILE A 41 -26.46 1.58 7.14
N SER A 42 -27.45 1.04 6.43
CA SER A 42 -27.25 0.36 5.15
C SER A 42 -26.62 1.24 4.05
N SER A 43 -26.78 2.57 4.14
CA SER A 43 -26.15 3.55 3.24
C SER A 43 -24.71 3.92 3.60
N LEU A 44 -24.12 3.30 4.65
CA LEU A 44 -22.79 3.65 5.11
C LEU A 44 -21.73 3.33 4.04
N SER A 45 -21.02 4.36 3.62
CA SER A 45 -19.98 4.29 2.58
C SER A 45 -18.57 4.45 3.13
N GLU A 46 -18.40 5.10 4.28
CA GLU A 46 -17.09 5.31 4.91
C GLU A 46 -17.17 5.02 6.41
N LEU A 47 -16.30 4.14 6.88
CA LEU A 47 -16.12 3.83 8.29
C LEU A 47 -14.69 4.16 8.71
N ASP A 48 -14.55 4.97 9.76
CA ASP A 48 -13.25 5.38 10.31
C ASP A 48 -13.22 5.15 11.82
N ILE A 49 -12.35 4.26 12.27
CA ILE A 49 -12.24 3.82 13.66
C ILE A 49 -10.82 4.05 14.13
N SER A 50 -10.63 4.75 15.25
CA SER A 50 -9.30 4.95 15.81
C SER A 50 -9.28 4.93 17.32
N ALA A 51 -8.33 4.17 17.89
CA ALA A 51 -8.16 4.04 19.34
C ALA A 51 -9.49 3.73 20.06
N CYS A 52 -10.22 2.75 19.51
CA CYS A 52 -11.47 2.25 20.07
C CYS A 52 -11.23 0.93 20.82
N GLY A 53 -11.99 0.74 21.90
CA GLY A 53 -11.92 -0.39 22.80
C GLY A 53 -12.44 -1.70 22.20
N ASP A 54 -13.10 -2.49 23.04
CA ASP A 54 -13.53 -3.85 22.73
C ASP A 54 -14.56 -3.96 21.59
N PHE A 55 -15.27 -2.88 21.26
CA PHE A 55 -16.17 -2.83 20.10
C PHE A 55 -15.51 -3.33 18.80
N VAL A 56 -14.21 -3.06 18.62
CA VAL A 56 -13.47 -3.47 17.42
C VAL A 56 -13.53 -5.00 17.20
N LYS A 57 -13.69 -5.80 18.26
CA LYS A 57 -13.84 -7.26 18.20
C LYS A 57 -15.16 -7.69 17.55
N ALA A 58 -16.23 -6.91 17.70
CA ALA A 58 -17.54 -7.18 17.11
C ALA A 58 -17.65 -6.69 15.65
N LEU A 59 -16.69 -5.89 15.18
CA LEU A 59 -16.73 -5.25 13.87
C LEU A 59 -16.90 -6.24 12.68
N PRO A 60 -16.24 -7.42 12.62
CA PRO A 60 -16.41 -8.36 11.51
C PRO A 60 -17.86 -8.76 11.23
N GLN A 61 -18.65 -8.96 12.29
CA GLN A 61 -20.07 -9.36 12.17
C GLN A 61 -20.91 -8.25 11.53
N HIS A 62 -20.52 -7.00 11.75
CA HIS A 62 -21.22 -5.84 11.21
C HIS A 62 -20.79 -5.52 9.78
N LEU A 63 -19.51 -5.68 9.45
CA LEU A 63 -18.96 -5.36 8.13
C LEU A 63 -19.64 -6.14 7.00
N GLN A 64 -20.02 -7.41 7.24
CA GLN A 64 -20.75 -8.23 6.28
C GLN A 64 -22.11 -7.63 5.86
N LEU A 65 -22.71 -6.79 6.73
CA LEU A 65 -24.01 -6.16 6.50
C LEU A 65 -23.88 -4.82 5.76
N LEU A 66 -22.66 -4.26 5.66
CA LEU A 66 -22.39 -2.95 5.07
C LEU A 66 -22.11 -3.07 3.57
N ALA A 67 -23.14 -3.43 2.80
CA ALA A 67 -23.03 -3.65 1.36
C ALA A 67 -22.55 -2.42 0.56
N CYS A 68 -22.72 -1.21 1.09
CA CYS A 68 -22.30 0.05 0.45
C CYS A 68 -20.93 0.57 0.92
N LEU A 69 -20.23 -0.14 1.80
CA LEU A 69 -18.97 0.34 2.38
C LEU A 69 -17.86 0.39 1.33
N LYS A 70 -17.42 1.60 1.00
CA LYS A 70 -16.36 1.86 0.02
C LYS A 70 -15.01 2.15 0.68
N LYS A 71 -15.01 2.68 1.89
CA LYS A 71 -13.79 3.06 2.62
C LYS A 71 -13.81 2.56 4.04
N LEU A 72 -12.75 1.85 4.43
CA LEU A 72 -12.51 1.41 5.80
C LEU A 72 -11.17 1.99 6.25
N SER A 73 -11.19 2.74 7.34
CA SER A 73 -10.02 3.29 8.02
C SER A 73 -9.98 2.77 9.44
N MET A 74 -8.88 2.15 9.84
CA MET A 74 -8.63 1.71 11.21
C MET A 74 -7.25 2.16 11.67
N SER A 75 -7.15 2.72 12.87
CA SER A 75 -5.88 3.19 13.42
C SER A 75 -5.74 2.96 14.91
N TYR A 76 -4.62 2.41 15.37
CA TYR A 76 -4.36 2.13 16.80
C TYR A 76 -5.42 1.18 17.39
N CYS A 77 -5.64 0.06 16.70
CA CYS A 77 -6.61 -0.97 17.09
C CYS A 77 -5.92 -2.34 17.13
N ASP A 78 -5.41 -2.72 18.30
CA ASP A 78 -4.58 -3.91 18.47
C ASP A 78 -5.34 -5.17 18.90
N HIS A 79 -6.67 -5.10 18.96
CA HIS A 79 -7.51 -6.24 19.28
C HIS A 79 -7.41 -7.33 18.20
N PRO A 80 -7.49 -8.62 18.57
CA PRO A 80 -7.51 -9.72 17.61
C PRO A 80 -8.80 -9.66 16.80
N VAL A 81 -8.69 -9.36 15.51
CA VAL A 81 -9.83 -9.25 14.59
C VAL A 81 -9.51 -9.96 13.29
N LEU A 82 -10.48 -10.69 12.76
CA LEU A 82 -10.37 -11.44 11.51
C LEU A 82 -11.31 -10.84 10.47
N PHE A 83 -10.76 -10.48 9.31
CA PHE A 83 -11.55 -10.04 8.16
C PHE A 83 -11.36 -10.97 6.97
N SER A 84 -12.38 -11.01 6.11
CA SER A 84 -12.32 -11.62 4.78
C SER A 84 -12.67 -10.58 3.72
N GLY A 85 -11.91 -10.56 2.62
CA GLY A 85 -12.23 -9.74 1.45
C GLY A 85 -13.62 -10.02 0.88
N HIS A 86 -14.11 -11.26 1.03
CA HIS A 86 -15.44 -11.68 0.57
C HIS A 86 -16.59 -11.00 1.30
N GLN A 87 -16.36 -10.53 2.54
CA GLN A 87 -17.34 -9.77 3.32
C GLN A 87 -17.41 -8.29 2.88
N LEU A 88 -16.38 -7.80 2.18
CA LEU A 88 -16.13 -6.39 1.89
C LEU A 88 -16.18 -6.12 0.38
N LYS A 89 -17.25 -6.57 -0.28
CA LYS A 89 -17.36 -6.60 -1.75
C LYS A 89 -17.28 -5.22 -2.42
N SER A 90 -17.80 -4.19 -1.78
CA SER A 90 -17.82 -2.81 -2.31
C SER A 90 -16.62 -1.98 -1.88
N LEU A 91 -15.69 -2.56 -1.10
CA LEU A 91 -14.58 -1.82 -0.52
C LEU A 91 -13.57 -1.44 -1.60
N GLU A 92 -13.40 -0.13 -1.81
CA GLU A 92 -12.46 0.45 -2.77
C GLU A 92 -11.16 0.91 -2.08
N TYR A 93 -11.25 1.30 -0.80
CA TYR A 93 -10.16 1.92 -0.06
C TYR A 93 -9.99 1.31 1.34
N LEU A 94 -8.81 0.76 1.61
CA LEU A 94 -8.45 0.20 2.91
C LEU A 94 -7.24 0.95 3.51
N TYR A 95 -7.43 1.53 4.69
CA TYR A 95 -6.40 2.25 5.42
C TYR A 95 -6.23 1.64 6.81
N LEU A 96 -5.08 1.05 7.10
CA LEU A 96 -4.78 0.41 8.38
C LEU A 96 -3.47 0.97 8.94
N ARG A 97 -3.49 1.42 10.19
CA ARG A 97 -2.29 1.94 10.86
C ARG A 97 -2.20 1.44 12.29
N LYS A 98 -1.09 0.79 12.67
CA LYS A 98 -0.87 0.30 14.03
C LYS A 98 -2.06 -0.56 14.50
N CYS A 99 -2.38 -1.59 13.72
CA CYS A 99 -3.40 -2.59 14.03
C CYS A 99 -2.74 -3.96 14.15
N GLY A 100 -2.00 -4.19 15.24
CA GLY A 100 -1.16 -5.38 15.41
C GLY A 100 -1.93 -6.70 15.60
N GLY A 101 -3.19 -6.62 16.03
CA GLY A 101 -4.07 -7.77 16.20
C GLY A 101 -4.94 -8.11 14.99
N LEU A 102 -5.01 -7.23 13.99
CA LEU A 102 -5.83 -7.43 12.80
C LEU A 102 -5.18 -8.48 11.88
N ARG A 103 -5.99 -9.41 11.39
CA ARG A 103 -5.59 -10.50 10.49
C ARG A 103 -6.60 -10.62 9.34
N LEU A 104 -6.11 -10.85 8.14
CA LEU A 104 -6.91 -11.27 7.00
C LEU A 104 -6.85 -12.79 6.90
N ILE A 105 -8.01 -13.43 6.75
CA ILE A 105 -8.08 -14.88 6.52
C ILE A 105 -7.73 -15.24 5.08
N ASP A 106 -7.88 -14.27 4.17
CA ASP A 106 -7.64 -14.38 2.75
C ASP A 106 -6.69 -13.28 2.26
N GLY A 107 -6.25 -13.36 1.01
CA GLY A 107 -5.34 -12.37 0.45
C GLY A 107 -6.07 -11.11 -0.01
N LEU A 108 -5.31 -10.02 -0.26
CA LEU A 108 -5.87 -8.77 -0.80
C LEU A 108 -6.58 -8.96 -2.15
N HIS A 109 -6.27 -10.04 -2.89
CA HIS A 109 -6.94 -10.41 -4.13
C HIS A 109 -8.41 -10.81 -3.95
N CYS A 110 -8.84 -11.15 -2.73
CA CYS A 110 -10.23 -11.50 -2.44
C CYS A 110 -11.16 -10.30 -2.29
N PHE A 111 -10.65 -9.06 -2.43
CA PHE A 111 -11.46 -7.85 -2.42
C PHE A 111 -11.75 -7.41 -3.86
N PRO A 112 -12.95 -7.65 -4.39
CA PRO A 112 -13.23 -7.50 -5.83
C PRO A 112 -13.20 -6.05 -6.31
N SER A 113 -13.48 -5.08 -5.44
CA SER A 113 -13.53 -3.65 -5.79
C SER A 113 -12.32 -2.86 -5.31
N LEU A 114 -11.31 -3.50 -4.72
CA LEU A 114 -10.23 -2.80 -4.01
C LEU A 114 -9.31 -2.09 -5.00
N ARG A 115 -9.09 -0.80 -4.77
CA ARG A 115 -8.31 0.07 -5.67
C ARG A 115 -7.08 0.64 -5.01
N LYS A 116 -7.17 0.96 -3.71
CA LYS A 116 -6.06 1.52 -2.94
C LYS A 116 -5.98 0.91 -1.54
N VAL A 117 -4.77 0.53 -1.16
CA VAL A 117 -4.43 -0.02 0.16
C VAL A 117 -3.31 0.81 0.78
N ASN A 118 -3.45 1.13 2.05
CA ASN A 118 -2.42 1.76 2.87
C ASN A 118 -2.33 1.01 4.20
N VAL A 119 -1.21 0.34 4.47
CA VAL A 119 -1.01 -0.50 5.65
C VAL A 119 0.33 -0.19 6.31
N TYR A 120 0.29 0.31 7.54
CA TYR A 120 1.51 0.63 8.30
C TYR A 120 1.45 0.05 9.71
N GLY A 121 2.48 -0.67 10.13
CA GLY A 121 2.61 -1.21 11.48
C GLY A 121 1.54 -2.25 11.83
N CYS A 122 1.21 -3.12 10.88
CA CYS A 122 0.27 -4.23 11.03
C CYS A 122 0.98 -5.57 10.76
N PRO A 123 1.93 -6.00 11.62
CA PRO A 123 2.85 -7.11 11.32
C PRO A 123 2.18 -8.47 11.12
N ASN A 124 0.97 -8.67 11.66
CA ASN A 124 0.25 -9.94 11.60
C ASN A 124 -0.87 -9.97 10.55
N ILE A 125 -0.98 -8.95 9.70
CA ILE A 125 -2.11 -8.79 8.79
C ILE A 125 -2.31 -9.98 7.85
N LEU A 126 -1.23 -10.64 7.41
CA LEU A 126 -1.28 -11.83 6.55
C LEU A 126 -0.85 -13.12 7.30
N ALA A 127 -0.90 -13.14 8.63
CA ALA A 127 -0.41 -14.28 9.41
C ALA A 127 -1.25 -15.55 9.23
N GLU A 128 -2.57 -15.41 9.08
CA GLU A 128 -3.51 -16.54 8.85
C GLU A 128 -3.58 -16.94 7.38
N PHE A 129 -3.09 -16.08 6.47
CA PHE A 129 -3.10 -16.37 5.04
C PHE A 129 -2.06 -17.46 4.73
N SER A 130 -2.56 -18.59 4.20
CA SER A 130 -1.73 -19.70 3.71
C SER A 130 -1.82 -19.79 2.19
N ASP A 131 -0.67 -19.75 1.52
CA ASP A 131 -0.52 -19.74 0.05
C ASP A 131 -0.94 -21.07 -0.63
N ASN A 132 -1.40 -22.06 0.15
CA ASN A 132 -1.53 -23.46 -0.24
C ASN A 132 -2.91 -23.86 -0.79
N SER A 133 -3.88 -22.95 -0.84
CA SER A 133 -5.22 -23.25 -1.36
C SER A 133 -5.65 -22.20 -2.38
N SER A 134 -5.91 -22.65 -3.61
CA SER A 134 -6.51 -21.93 -4.75
C SER A 134 -5.60 -21.13 -5.69
N ARG A 135 -4.75 -21.85 -6.44
CA ARG A 135 -4.43 -21.47 -7.84
C ARG A 135 -5.60 -21.71 -8.82
N GLN A 136 -6.84 -21.81 -8.35
CA GLN A 136 -7.98 -22.24 -9.18
C GLN A 136 -9.13 -21.22 -9.15
N ASP A 137 -9.37 -20.68 -10.35
CA ASP A 137 -10.65 -20.36 -10.97
C ASP A 137 -11.49 -19.15 -10.55
N GLU A 138 -11.03 -18.32 -9.62
CA GLU A 138 -11.59 -16.96 -9.48
C GLU A 138 -10.48 -15.90 -9.56
N GLN A 139 -9.78 -15.82 -10.70
CA GLN A 139 -9.11 -14.57 -11.09
C GLN A 139 -10.16 -13.49 -11.39
N GLY A 140 -10.84 -13.01 -10.35
CA GLY A 140 -11.42 -11.69 -10.37
C GLY A 140 -10.31 -10.71 -10.74
N VAL A 141 -10.59 -9.81 -11.70
CA VAL A 141 -9.63 -8.79 -12.10
C VAL A 141 -9.33 -7.94 -10.87
N LEU A 142 -8.11 -8.06 -10.34
CA LEU A 142 -7.66 -7.27 -9.21
C LEU A 142 -7.53 -5.81 -9.68
N HIS A 143 -8.31 -4.90 -9.10
CA HIS A 143 -8.32 -3.48 -9.47
C HIS A 143 -7.36 -2.62 -8.63
N LEU A 144 -6.57 -3.24 -7.76
CA LEU A 144 -5.64 -2.58 -6.86
C LEU A 144 -4.52 -1.95 -7.68
N THR A 145 -4.52 -0.62 -7.74
CA THR A 145 -3.57 0.16 -8.53
C THR A 145 -2.57 0.89 -7.65
N ASN A 146 -2.97 1.22 -6.41
CA ASN A 146 -2.13 1.96 -5.46
C ASN A 146 -1.92 1.15 -4.17
N LEU A 147 -0.66 0.90 -3.83
CA LEU A 147 -0.28 0.24 -2.59
C LEU A 147 0.71 1.10 -1.82
N GLU A 148 0.40 1.37 -0.57
CA GLU A 148 1.30 2.04 0.38
C GLU A 148 1.50 1.10 1.58
N THR A 149 2.74 0.73 1.89
CA THR A 149 2.99 -0.24 2.96
C THR A 149 4.35 -0.06 3.62
N ASP A 150 4.54 -0.67 4.79
CA ASP A 150 5.86 -0.99 5.34
C ASP A 150 6.12 -2.51 5.28
N VAL A 151 6.95 -3.03 6.21
CA VAL A 151 7.24 -4.46 6.37
C VAL A 151 6.01 -5.36 6.55
N SER A 152 4.85 -4.79 6.85
CA SER A 152 3.59 -5.51 7.11
C SER A 152 3.13 -6.39 5.93
N LEU A 153 3.35 -5.96 4.69
CA LEU A 153 2.87 -6.68 3.49
C LEU A 153 3.98 -7.30 2.63
N ILE A 154 5.26 -6.99 2.88
CA ILE A 154 6.36 -7.41 2.00
C ILE A 154 6.90 -8.83 2.27
N ASN A 155 6.36 -9.56 3.25
CA ASN A 155 6.92 -10.85 3.68
C ASN A 155 6.09 -12.07 3.24
N ARG A 156 4.97 -11.86 2.53
CA ARG A 156 4.11 -12.97 2.07
C ARG A 156 3.50 -12.69 0.71
N ASN A 157 3.45 -13.74 -0.09
CA ASN A 157 2.84 -13.75 -1.40
C ASN A 157 1.39 -13.21 -1.31
N SER A 158 1.11 -12.11 -2.00
CA SER A 158 -0.19 -11.41 -1.93
C SER A 158 -0.84 -11.27 -3.30
N PHE A 159 -0.24 -11.82 -4.36
CA PHE A 159 -0.66 -11.72 -5.75
C PHE A 159 -1.05 -10.29 -6.15
N LEU A 160 -0.06 -9.40 -6.23
CA LEU A 160 -0.25 -7.95 -6.44
C LEU A 160 0.04 -7.50 -7.88
N SER A 161 -0.35 -8.31 -8.87
CA SER A 161 0.05 -8.13 -10.27
C SER A 161 -0.52 -6.87 -10.94
N SER A 162 -1.60 -6.29 -10.41
CA SER A 162 -2.26 -5.09 -10.93
C SER A 162 -1.70 -3.76 -10.41
N VAL A 163 -0.86 -3.80 -9.36
CA VAL A 163 -0.34 -2.59 -8.71
C VAL A 163 0.50 -1.78 -9.69
N ARG A 164 0.23 -0.48 -9.79
CA ARG A 164 0.93 0.47 -10.66
C ARG A 164 1.78 1.45 -9.88
N ASP A 165 1.27 1.95 -8.75
CA ASP A 165 2.00 2.85 -7.87
C ASP A 165 2.20 2.17 -6.51
N LEU A 166 3.47 1.96 -6.17
CA LEU A 166 3.89 1.37 -4.91
C LEU A 166 4.69 2.41 -4.10
N CYS A 167 4.29 2.63 -2.86
CA CYS A 167 5.09 3.35 -1.87
C CYS A 167 5.44 2.40 -0.72
N ILE A 168 6.73 2.22 -0.47
CA ILE A 168 7.23 1.48 0.68
C ILE A 168 7.81 2.48 1.66
N SER A 169 7.33 2.47 2.91
CA SER A 169 7.79 3.39 3.94
C SER A 169 8.39 2.69 5.14
N TYR A 170 9.31 3.37 5.84
CA TYR A 170 9.88 2.92 7.12
C TYR A 170 10.50 1.51 7.05
N LEU A 171 11.01 1.11 5.88
CA LEU A 171 11.69 -0.16 5.71
C LEU A 171 13.12 -0.07 6.24
N GLU A 172 13.44 -0.86 7.26
CA GLU A 172 14.79 -1.04 7.76
C GLU A 172 15.28 -2.43 7.38
N ALA A 173 16.11 -2.50 6.33
CA ALA A 173 16.58 -3.76 5.77
C ALA A 173 18.12 -3.81 5.76
N PHE A 174 18.67 -4.86 6.38
CA PHE A 174 20.07 -5.24 6.21
C PHE A 174 20.29 -5.94 4.86
N SER A 175 19.35 -6.80 4.48
CA SER A 175 19.25 -7.51 3.22
C SER A 175 17.78 -7.87 2.99
N PHE A 176 17.37 -7.97 1.73
CA PHE A 176 16.06 -8.53 1.41
C PHE A 176 16.09 -10.05 1.57
N THR A 177 15.06 -10.61 2.20
CA THR A 177 14.90 -12.07 2.30
C THR A 177 14.47 -12.65 0.93
N PRO A 178 14.64 -13.96 0.69
CA PRO A 178 14.10 -14.60 -0.51
C PRO A 178 12.60 -14.35 -0.70
N GLU A 179 11.82 -14.40 0.39
CA GLU A 179 10.38 -14.11 0.38
C GLU A 179 10.08 -12.68 -0.07
N GLN A 180 10.85 -11.69 0.38
CA GLN A 180 10.70 -10.31 -0.06
C GLN A 180 11.07 -10.14 -1.54
N GLU A 181 12.12 -10.82 -2.01
CA GLU A 181 12.48 -10.81 -3.43
C GLU A 181 11.35 -11.44 -4.28
N GLU A 182 10.78 -12.56 -3.86
CA GLU A 182 9.62 -13.17 -4.51
C GLU A 182 8.40 -12.25 -4.52
N TRP A 183 8.18 -11.49 -3.44
CA TRP A 183 7.13 -10.48 -3.37
C TRP A 183 7.30 -9.40 -4.46
N PHE A 184 8.52 -8.86 -4.61
CA PHE A 184 8.79 -7.87 -5.68
C PHE A 184 8.62 -8.46 -7.09
N GLN A 185 8.89 -9.76 -7.29
CA GLN A 185 8.73 -10.41 -8.61
C GLN A 185 7.28 -10.43 -9.11
N GLN A 186 6.31 -10.32 -8.21
CA GLN A 186 4.89 -10.37 -8.57
C GLN A 186 4.37 -9.02 -9.11
N LEU A 187 5.10 -7.94 -8.89
CA LEU A 187 4.72 -6.57 -9.25
C LEU A 187 4.95 -6.28 -10.74
N ILE A 188 4.46 -7.15 -11.62
CA ILE A 188 4.75 -7.11 -13.06
C ILE A 188 4.21 -5.86 -13.78
N SER A 189 3.17 -5.21 -13.23
CA SER A 189 2.55 -4.02 -13.81
C SER A 189 3.00 -2.71 -13.14
N VAL A 190 3.95 -2.75 -12.21
CA VAL A 190 4.33 -1.56 -11.44
C VAL A 190 5.02 -0.53 -12.33
N GLU A 191 4.51 0.70 -12.30
CA GLU A 191 4.99 1.84 -13.09
C GLU A 191 5.77 2.84 -12.24
N LYS A 192 5.44 2.94 -10.95
CA LYS A 192 6.13 3.78 -9.97
C LYS A 192 6.44 2.99 -8.70
N ILE A 193 7.69 3.07 -8.25
CA ILE A 193 8.11 2.65 -6.90
C ILE A 193 8.68 3.86 -6.17
N GLU A 194 8.21 4.10 -4.96
CA GLU A 194 8.74 5.10 -4.04
C GLU A 194 9.19 4.43 -2.74
N PHE A 195 10.43 4.71 -2.32
CA PHE A 195 10.94 4.35 -1.01
C PHE A 195 10.99 5.61 -0.14
N PHE A 196 10.14 5.67 0.89
CA PHE A 196 9.97 6.82 1.77
C PHE A 196 10.46 6.52 3.20
N HIS A 197 11.44 7.27 3.72
CA HIS A 197 12.02 7.00 5.05
C HIS A 197 12.57 5.56 5.22
N CYS A 198 13.21 5.01 4.19
CA CYS A 198 13.81 3.67 4.24
C CYS A 198 15.31 3.72 4.59
N ARG A 199 15.81 2.71 5.30
CA ARG A 199 17.22 2.55 5.66
C ARG A 199 17.76 1.21 5.14
N PHE A 200 18.65 1.27 4.14
CA PHE A 200 19.29 0.10 3.53
C PHE A 200 20.74 -0.04 4.03
N LEU A 201 20.95 -0.84 5.08
CA LEU A 201 22.20 -0.82 5.86
C LEU A 201 23.42 -1.35 5.09
N HIS A 202 23.24 -2.29 4.15
CA HIS A 202 24.28 -2.71 3.20
C HIS A 202 24.12 -2.09 1.81
N GLY A 203 23.17 -1.15 1.66
CA GLY A 203 23.07 -0.39 0.43
C GLY A 203 22.47 -1.09 -0.77
N ARG A 204 21.93 -2.30 -0.60
CA ARG A 204 21.36 -3.08 -1.69
C ARG A 204 19.85 -2.99 -1.66
N LEU A 205 19.29 -2.55 -2.78
CA LEU A 205 17.87 -2.66 -3.08
C LEU A 205 17.54 -4.11 -3.52
N PRO A 206 16.25 -4.46 -3.68
CA PRO A 206 15.87 -5.76 -4.23
C PRO A 206 16.49 -5.95 -5.61
N SER A 207 17.15 -7.09 -5.82
CA SER A 207 17.77 -7.45 -7.10
C SER A 207 16.75 -7.54 -8.23
N THR A 208 15.50 -7.79 -7.86
CA THR A 208 14.33 -7.86 -8.73
C THR A 208 13.96 -6.55 -9.41
N LEU A 209 14.33 -5.39 -8.84
CA LEU A 209 13.99 -4.09 -9.40
C LEU A 209 14.46 -3.94 -10.86
N GLY A 210 15.67 -4.40 -11.18
CA GLY A 210 16.23 -4.33 -12.54
C GLY A 210 15.46 -5.15 -13.58
N ARG A 211 14.60 -6.08 -13.14
CA ARG A 211 13.77 -6.94 -14.01
C ARG A 211 12.34 -6.42 -14.20
N LEU A 212 11.95 -5.37 -13.48
CA LEU A 212 10.60 -4.79 -13.58
C LEU A 212 10.48 -3.93 -14.84
N VAL A 213 10.16 -4.56 -15.97
CA VAL A 213 10.14 -3.93 -17.29
C VAL A 213 9.14 -2.77 -17.43
N SER A 214 8.08 -2.78 -16.60
CA SER A 214 7.02 -1.75 -16.57
C SER A 214 7.41 -0.51 -15.75
N LEU A 215 8.48 -0.59 -14.95
CA LEU A 215 8.86 0.47 -14.02
C LEU A 215 9.40 1.69 -14.77
N LYS A 216 8.69 2.81 -14.64
CA LYS A 216 9.04 4.09 -15.29
C LYS A 216 9.58 5.11 -14.30
N ARG A 217 9.16 5.06 -13.04
CA ARG A 217 9.47 6.06 -12.02
C ARG A 217 10.01 5.38 -10.78
N LEU A 218 11.20 5.79 -10.34
CA LEU A 218 11.82 5.29 -9.12
C LEU A 218 12.18 6.46 -8.23
N HIS A 219 11.54 6.54 -7.07
CA HIS A 219 11.69 7.66 -6.14
C HIS A 219 12.29 7.19 -4.82
N PHE A 220 13.22 7.98 -4.28
CA PHE A 220 13.82 7.80 -2.96
C PHE A 220 13.66 9.10 -2.19
N THR A 221 12.84 9.10 -1.15
CA THR A 221 12.56 10.30 -0.36
C THR A 221 12.91 10.03 1.10
N MET A 222 13.80 10.85 1.68
CA MET A 222 14.33 10.66 3.03
C MET A 222 14.90 9.25 3.25
N THR A 223 15.42 8.66 2.17
CA THR A 223 15.95 7.30 2.12
C THR A 223 17.44 7.36 1.83
N LEU A 224 18.21 6.47 2.42
CA LEU A 224 19.67 6.37 2.20
C LEU A 224 20.01 5.18 1.30
N PRO A 225 19.87 5.28 -0.04
CA PRO A 225 20.42 4.28 -0.94
C PRO A 225 21.94 4.46 -1.02
N VAL A 226 22.69 3.38 -0.86
CA VAL A 226 24.17 3.45 -0.90
C VAL A 226 24.69 3.20 -2.32
N SER A 227 24.00 2.38 -3.13
CA SER A 227 24.34 2.17 -4.54
C SER A 227 23.15 1.65 -5.36
N LEU A 228 23.15 1.92 -6.67
CA LEU A 228 22.15 1.46 -7.65
C LEU A 228 22.73 0.49 -8.70
N ASN A 229 23.92 -0.05 -8.47
CA ASN A 229 24.67 -0.85 -9.46
C ASN A 229 23.87 -2.04 -10.02
N GLY A 230 23.57 -2.00 -11.34
CA GLY A 230 22.84 -3.06 -12.04
C GLY A 230 21.36 -3.24 -11.65
N LEU A 231 20.80 -2.33 -10.84
CA LEU A 231 19.43 -2.46 -10.29
C LEU A 231 18.41 -1.57 -11.02
N VAL A 232 18.86 -0.70 -11.91
CA VAL A 232 18.01 0.31 -12.57
C VAL A 232 17.56 -0.21 -13.92
N PRO A 233 16.24 -0.37 -14.17
CA PRO A 233 15.74 -0.79 -15.47
C PRO A 233 16.13 0.18 -16.58
N LEU A 234 16.38 -0.35 -17.78
CA LEU A 234 16.67 0.46 -18.98
C LEU A 234 15.49 1.34 -19.41
N ASN A 235 14.26 0.94 -19.09
CA ASN A 235 13.03 1.68 -19.43
C ASN A 235 12.70 2.80 -18.43
N LEU A 236 13.53 3.01 -17.40
CA LEU A 236 13.26 4.00 -16.37
C LEU A 236 13.30 5.41 -16.96
N GLN A 237 12.21 6.17 -16.77
CA GLN A 237 12.02 7.50 -17.34
C GLN A 237 12.40 8.61 -16.35
N GLU A 238 12.18 8.35 -15.05
CA GLU A 238 12.38 9.33 -13.99
C GLU A 238 12.98 8.69 -12.74
N LEU A 239 14.05 9.32 -12.25
CA LEU A 239 14.69 9.03 -10.97
C LEU A 239 14.67 10.29 -10.10
N ILE A 240 13.98 10.22 -8.96
CA ILE A 240 13.97 11.31 -7.98
C ILE A 240 14.61 10.79 -6.70
N MET A 241 15.56 11.54 -6.17
CA MET A 241 16.21 11.24 -4.91
C MET A 241 16.25 12.52 -4.08
N ASP A 242 15.57 12.55 -2.94
CA ASP A 242 15.46 13.74 -2.08
C ASP A 242 15.78 13.38 -0.63
N GLY A 243 16.54 14.23 0.08
CA GLY A 243 16.82 14.07 1.50
C GLY A 243 18.02 13.19 1.85
N PHE A 244 19.11 13.23 1.07
CA PHE A 244 20.33 12.44 1.32
C PHE A 244 21.61 13.22 1.03
N ASN A 245 22.72 12.84 1.67
CA ASN A 245 23.99 13.61 1.65
C ASN A 245 24.98 13.19 0.54
N MET A 246 24.77 12.04 -0.12
CA MET A 246 25.73 11.45 -1.08
C MET A 246 25.38 11.77 -2.55
N GLU A 247 24.87 12.97 -2.82
CA GLU A 247 24.41 13.35 -4.17
C GLU A 247 25.50 13.29 -5.25
N ASN A 248 26.78 13.43 -4.88
CA ASN A 248 27.90 13.41 -5.82
C ASN A 248 28.10 12.06 -6.51
N ASN A 249 27.71 10.95 -5.88
CA ASN A 249 27.79 9.61 -6.49
C ASN A 249 26.84 9.48 -7.69
N PHE A 250 25.75 10.26 -7.68
CA PHE A 250 24.67 10.22 -8.66
C PHE A 250 24.70 11.42 -9.63
N LYS A 251 25.82 12.14 -9.70
CA LYS A 251 26.09 13.21 -10.69
C LYS A 251 27.08 12.74 -11.75
N PRO A 252 27.19 13.41 -12.91
CA PRO A 252 28.20 13.08 -13.92
C PRO A 252 29.60 12.90 -13.34
N GLY A 253 30.22 11.75 -13.60
CA GLY A 253 31.54 11.36 -13.06
C GLY A 253 31.51 10.68 -11.69
N GLY A 254 30.36 10.60 -11.03
CA GLY A 254 30.15 9.85 -9.79
C GLY A 254 30.13 8.33 -10.00
N SER A 255 30.32 7.58 -8.91
CA SER A 255 30.41 6.11 -8.92
C SER A 255 29.16 5.41 -9.47
N ASP A 256 27.98 5.96 -9.22
CA ASP A 256 26.70 5.36 -9.60
C ASP A 256 26.14 5.97 -10.90
N TRP A 257 26.74 7.05 -11.40
CA TRP A 257 26.32 7.71 -12.64
C TRP A 257 26.21 6.77 -13.84
N PRO A 258 27.16 5.86 -14.12
CA PRO A 258 27.03 4.93 -15.25
C PRO A 258 25.74 4.09 -15.20
N ASN A 259 25.23 3.80 -14.01
CA ASN A 259 24.02 2.99 -13.80
C ASN A 259 22.71 3.76 -13.98
N ILE A 260 22.76 5.10 -14.00
CA ILE A 260 21.56 5.95 -14.10
C ILE A 260 21.63 6.95 -15.25
N SER A 261 22.77 7.05 -15.94
CA SER A 261 23.00 8.03 -17.01
C SER A 261 22.02 7.91 -18.18
N HIS A 262 21.41 6.73 -18.37
CA HIS A 262 20.38 6.49 -19.38
C HIS A 262 19.01 7.09 -19.01
N VAL A 263 18.77 7.44 -17.74
CA VAL A 263 17.47 7.90 -17.25
C VAL A 263 17.21 9.35 -17.72
N PRO A 264 16.17 9.63 -18.52
CA PRO A 264 15.95 10.96 -19.10
C PRO A 264 15.82 12.10 -18.08
N TYR A 265 15.12 11.85 -16.97
CA TYR A 265 14.87 12.87 -15.95
C TYR A 265 15.42 12.42 -14.59
N ILE A 266 16.39 13.18 -14.06
CA ILE A 266 17.02 12.93 -12.77
C ILE A 266 16.94 14.20 -11.92
N ARG A 267 16.33 14.09 -10.74
CA ARG A 267 16.27 15.17 -9.74
C ARG A 267 16.87 14.71 -8.41
N LEU A 268 17.86 15.45 -7.92
CA LEU A 268 18.54 15.18 -6.64
C LEU A 268 18.36 16.37 -5.69
N ASN A 269 17.85 16.14 -4.48
CA ASN A 269 17.65 17.15 -3.43
C ASN A 269 16.97 18.43 -3.95
N GLY A 270 15.90 18.25 -4.73
CA GLY A 270 15.14 19.33 -5.36
C GLY A 270 15.81 19.99 -6.57
N LYS A 271 17.03 19.59 -6.96
CA LYS A 271 17.76 20.13 -8.13
C LYS A 271 17.74 19.16 -9.30
N THR A 272 17.40 19.65 -10.49
CA THR A 272 17.49 18.86 -11.72
C THR A 272 18.94 18.67 -12.12
N VAL A 273 19.36 17.42 -12.27
CA VAL A 273 20.71 17.02 -12.71
C VAL A 273 20.71 16.61 -14.18
N GLN A 274 19.63 15.98 -14.64
CA GLN A 274 19.45 15.58 -16.04
C GLN A 274 17.98 15.79 -16.44
N ASN A 275 17.77 16.33 -17.64
CA ASN A 275 16.46 16.51 -18.25
C ASN A 275 16.61 16.41 -19.78
N LEU A 276 16.68 15.17 -20.27
CA LEU A 276 16.74 14.89 -21.69
C LEU A 276 15.32 14.86 -22.24
N SER A 277 15.05 15.64 -23.29
CA SER A 277 13.78 15.58 -24.01
C SER A 277 13.58 14.17 -24.59
N ILE A 278 12.46 13.52 -24.26
CA ILE A 278 12.10 12.15 -24.74
C ILE A 278 11.91 12.10 -26.28
N ASN A 279 11.93 13.23 -26.97
CA ASN A 279 11.72 13.33 -28.42
C ASN A 279 13.02 13.61 -29.18
N ALA A 280 13.76 12.55 -29.53
CA ALA A 280 14.79 12.59 -30.58
C ALA A 280 14.96 11.25 -31.31
N ALA A 281 13.90 10.45 -31.46
CA ALA A 281 13.92 9.19 -32.21
C ALA A 281 12.86 9.10 -33.32
N SER A 282 12.46 10.23 -33.92
CA SER A 282 11.57 10.26 -35.09
C SER A 282 11.90 11.35 -36.12
N SER A 283 13.14 11.86 -36.14
CA SER A 283 13.57 12.85 -37.15
C SER A 283 15.02 12.64 -37.60
N SER A 284 15.30 11.46 -38.14
CA SER A 284 16.43 11.26 -39.06
C SER A 284 16.05 10.24 -40.13
N SER A 285 15.09 10.62 -40.97
CA SER A 285 14.90 10.04 -42.29
C SER A 285 14.47 11.16 -43.24
N ASN A 286 15.26 11.32 -44.31
CA ASN A 286 15.02 12.10 -45.53
C ASN A 286 15.36 13.60 -45.49
N HIS A 287 16.54 13.93 -46.05
CA HIS A 287 16.69 14.63 -47.34
C HIS A 287 18.17 14.43 -47.79
N GLN A 288 18.45 13.50 -48.69
CA GLN A 288 18.65 13.72 -50.14
C GLN A 288 19.53 14.94 -50.48
N ILE A 289 20.79 14.66 -50.88
CA ILE A 289 21.34 15.00 -52.20
C ILE A 289 22.07 13.76 -52.71
#